data_AF-A0A655A8S6-F1
#
_entry.id   AF-A0A655A8S6-F1
#
_cell.length_a   1.000
_cell.length_b   1.000
_cell.length_c   1.000
_cell.angle_alpha   90.00
_cell.angle_beta   90.00
_cell.angle_gamma   90.00
#
_symmetry.space_group_name_H-M   'P 1'
#
loop_
_entity.id
_entity.type
_entity.pdbx_description
1 polymer ?
#
loop_
_entity_poly.entity_id
_entity_poly.type
_entity_poly.pdbx_seq_one_letter_code
_entity_poly.pdbx_strand_id
1 'polypeptide(L)'
;MTFRSSRLVYPMRLSVAAQEPQHVTIFTLSDHRQQRTDADAATQTTHVRFAGDMSTAVRDPLLRELIGNHGSYLTKVEVDIYQTSRISSDFTFGNAPNDDPYRQVVTVYDDVALPPLLLVVVSAIAVGAAGGAVVVVLRRRRRAHTG
;
A
#
# COMPACT_ATOMS: atom_id res chain seq x y z
N MET A 1 -4.78 38.64 4.93
CA MET A 1 -4.04 38.24 6.15
C MET A 1 -3.33 36.93 5.84
N THR A 2 -2.01 36.86 5.91
CA THR A 2 -1.24 35.63 5.75
C THR A 2 -0.69 35.22 7.11
N PHE A 3 -1.02 34.01 7.56
CA PHE A 3 -0.51 33.49 8.82
C PHE A 3 0.80 32.75 8.52
N ARG A 4 1.94 33.43 8.67
CA ARG A 4 3.25 32.77 8.57
C ARG A 4 3.47 31.95 9.85
N SER A 5 3.11 30.68 9.80
CA SER A 5 3.55 29.72 10.82
C SER A 5 4.93 29.20 10.43
N SER A 6 5.91 29.35 11.33
CA SER A 6 7.23 28.70 11.19
C SER A 6 7.20 27.22 11.59
N ARG A 7 6.05 26.71 12.04
CA ARG A 7 5.89 25.35 12.55
C ARG A 7 4.76 24.62 11.84
N LEU A 8 5.03 23.38 11.47
CA LEU A 8 4.02 22.44 11.00
C LEU A 8 3.29 21.88 12.22
N VAL A 9 2.00 22.22 12.36
CA VAL A 9 1.16 21.82 13.48
C VAL A 9 -0.14 21.22 12.94
N TYR A 10 -0.53 20.07 13.48
CA TYR A 10 -1.82 19.44 13.23
C TYR A 10 -2.62 19.39 14.54
N PRO A 11 -3.74 20.15 14.65
CA PRO A 11 -4.52 20.22 15.88
C PRO A 11 -5.10 18.86 16.28
N MET A 12 -4.87 18.46 17.54
CA MET A 12 -5.34 17.18 18.10
C MET A 12 -6.11 17.33 19.41
N ARG A 13 -6.03 18.47 20.11
CA ARG A 13 -6.60 18.59 21.46
C ARG A 13 -8.11 18.40 21.54
N LEU A 14 -8.87 18.70 20.47
CA LEU A 14 -10.31 18.42 20.43
C LEU A 14 -10.61 16.93 20.22
N SER A 15 -9.67 16.15 19.69
CA SER A 15 -9.80 14.71 19.50
C SER A 15 -9.79 13.92 20.81
N VAL A 16 -9.47 14.55 21.95
CA VAL A 16 -9.56 13.92 23.29
C VAL A 16 -10.95 13.36 23.58
N ALA A 17 -11.99 14.01 23.04
CA ALA A 17 -13.38 13.62 23.26
C ALA A 17 -13.85 12.46 22.35
N ALA A 18 -13.00 11.96 21.45
CA ALA A 18 -13.37 10.85 20.57
C ALA A 18 -13.53 9.56 21.37
N GLN A 19 -14.63 8.85 21.13
CA GLN A 19 -14.98 7.61 21.82
C GLN A 19 -14.28 6.37 21.24
N GLU A 20 -13.89 6.45 19.97
CA GLU A 20 -13.22 5.37 19.24
C GLU A 20 -11.74 5.69 18.99
N PRO A 21 -10.89 4.66 18.79
CA PRO A 21 -9.51 4.85 18.33
C PRO A 21 -9.44 5.73 17.08
N GLN A 22 -8.42 6.58 17.00
CA GLN A 22 -8.18 7.41 15.83
C GLN A 22 -6.99 6.91 15.02
N HIS A 23 -7.16 6.90 13.70
CA HIS A 23 -6.10 6.67 12.74
C HIS A 23 -5.91 7.93 11.90
N VAL A 24 -4.73 8.54 11.96
CA VAL A 24 -4.44 9.83 11.32
C VAL A 24 -3.33 9.66 10.30
N THR A 25 -3.59 10.04 9.05
CA THR A 25 -2.57 10.08 7.98
C THR A 25 -2.19 11.52 7.69
N ILE A 26 -0.88 11.83 7.75
CA ILE A 26 -0.37 13.18 7.54
C ILE A 26 0.72 13.15 6.48
N PHE A 27 0.65 14.13 5.58
CA PHE A 27 1.67 14.44 4.60
C PHE A 27 2.34 15.75 4.98
N THR A 28 3.65 15.74 5.05
CA THR A 28 4.47 16.93 5.28
C THR A 28 5.39 17.13 4.08
N LEU A 29 5.45 18.36 3.59
CA LEU A 29 6.30 18.77 2.49
C LEU A 29 7.24 19.86 3.02
N SER A 30 8.54 19.60 2.97
CA SER A 30 9.57 20.53 3.43
C SER A 30 10.91 20.24 2.74
N ASP A 31 11.97 20.96 3.10
CA ASP A 31 13.32 20.72 2.59
C ASP A 31 13.94 19.41 3.10
N HIS A 32 13.50 18.90 4.25
CA HIS A 32 14.04 17.72 4.90
C HIS A 32 12.95 16.70 5.27
N ARG A 33 13.36 15.46 5.55
CA ARG A 33 12.50 14.47 6.18
C ARG A 33 11.96 15.00 7.50
N GLN A 34 10.66 14.89 7.69
CA GLN A 34 10.00 15.37 8.90
C GLN A 34 9.71 14.21 9.86
N GLN A 35 9.72 14.50 11.16
CA GLN A 35 9.28 13.58 12.20
C GLN A 35 8.46 14.31 13.25
N ARG A 36 7.68 13.57 14.03
CA ARG A 36 6.94 14.13 15.16
C ARG A 36 7.89 14.56 16.28
N THR A 37 7.61 15.72 16.85
CA THR A 37 8.38 16.35 17.93
C THR A 37 7.52 16.73 19.14
N ASP A 38 6.23 16.39 19.11
CA ASP A 38 5.30 16.66 20.20
C ASP A 38 5.41 15.64 21.36
N ALA A 39 4.78 15.96 22.49
CA ALA A 39 4.89 15.16 23.72
C ALA A 39 4.22 13.78 23.61
N ASP A 40 3.18 13.65 22.79
CA ASP A 40 2.45 12.39 22.62
C ASP A 40 3.13 11.44 21.61
N ALA A 41 4.18 11.90 20.91
CA ALA A 41 4.90 11.10 19.92
C ALA A 41 5.53 9.83 20.51
N ALA A 42 5.87 9.83 21.80
CA ALA A 42 6.46 8.68 22.49
C ALA A 42 5.43 7.64 22.96
N THR A 43 4.15 8.01 23.06
CA THR A 43 3.08 7.13 23.58
C THR A 43 2.17 6.61 22.49
N GLN A 44 2.10 7.29 21.35
CA GLN A 44 1.30 6.91 20.20
C GLN A 44 2.16 6.18 19.17
N THR A 45 1.54 5.22 18.47
CA THR A 45 2.28 4.45 17.46
C THR A 45 2.33 5.27 16.18
N THR A 46 3.53 5.65 15.75
CA THR A 46 3.75 6.41 14.51
C THR A 46 4.53 5.57 13.51
N HIS A 47 3.98 5.43 12.30
CA HIS A 47 4.59 4.71 11.19
C HIS A 47 4.89 5.66 10.05
N VAL A 48 6.17 5.80 9.70
CA VAL A 48 6.55 6.40 8.41
C VAL A 48 6.15 5.40 7.33
N ARG A 49 5.30 5.82 6.39
CA ARG A 49 4.91 5.02 5.22
C ARG A 49 5.65 5.44 3.95
N PHE A 50 6.11 6.68 3.94
CA PHE A 50 6.89 7.25 2.86
C PHE A 50 7.83 8.34 3.37
N ALA A 51 9.04 8.38 2.85
CA ALA A 51 10.01 9.46 2.99
C ALA A 51 10.84 9.51 1.71
N GLY A 52 10.84 10.65 1.01
CA GLY A 52 11.70 10.82 -0.16
C GLY A 52 11.56 12.17 -0.84
N ASP A 53 12.57 12.50 -1.64
CA ASP A 53 12.61 13.71 -2.47
C ASP A 53 11.78 13.55 -3.75
N MET A 54 10.82 14.45 -3.94
CA MET A 54 9.86 14.51 -5.04
C MET A 54 10.29 15.39 -6.21
N SER A 55 11.47 16.02 -6.13
CA SER A 55 12.01 16.95 -7.14
C SER A 55 11.97 16.39 -8.58
N THR A 56 12.27 15.10 -8.74
CA THR A 56 12.30 14.41 -10.05
C THR A 56 11.07 13.54 -10.32
N ALA A 57 10.27 13.24 -9.29
CA ALA A 57 9.13 12.34 -9.40
C ALA A 57 7.87 13.05 -9.93
N VAL A 58 7.76 14.36 -9.70
CA VAL A 58 6.56 15.15 -10.00
C VAL A 58 6.62 15.70 -11.43
N ARG A 59 5.65 15.27 -12.26
CA ARG A 59 5.53 15.74 -13.66
C ARG A 59 4.60 16.93 -13.80
N ASP A 60 3.59 17.03 -12.94
CA ASP A 60 2.59 18.10 -12.99
C ASP A 60 3.24 19.48 -12.73
N PRO A 61 3.01 20.49 -13.59
CA PRO A 61 3.62 21.81 -13.43
C PRO A 61 3.30 22.53 -12.14
N LEU A 62 2.05 22.45 -11.66
CA LEU A 62 1.60 23.14 -10.46
C LEU A 62 2.17 22.48 -9.21
N LEU A 63 2.23 21.14 -9.18
CA LEU A 63 2.88 20.44 -8.09
C LEU A 63 4.39 20.69 -8.08
N ARG A 64 5.02 20.86 -9.25
CA ARG A 64 6.45 21.20 -9.34
C ARG A 64 6.75 22.60 -8.81
N GLU A 65 5.86 23.55 -9.08
CA GLU A 65 5.94 24.89 -8.50
C GLU A 65 5.74 24.85 -6.98
N LEU A 66 4.76 24.08 -6.50
CA LEU A 66 4.51 23.91 -5.07
C LEU A 66 5.74 23.36 -4.33
N ILE A 67 6.34 22.26 -4.81
CA ILE A 67 7.55 21.70 -4.19
C ILE A 67 8.76 22.63 -4.35
N GLY A 68 8.85 23.41 -5.44
CA GLY A 68 9.93 24.38 -5.63
C GLY A 68 9.88 25.53 -4.61
N ASN A 69 8.69 25.89 -4.14
CA ASN A 69 8.50 27.00 -3.18
C ASN A 69 8.50 26.56 -1.71
N HIS A 70 8.26 25.28 -1.43
CA HIS A 70 8.04 24.77 -0.07
C HIS A 70 8.97 23.61 0.33
N GLY A 71 9.91 23.25 -0.52
CA GLY A 71 10.79 22.10 -0.35
C GLY A 71 10.22 20.84 -1.01
N SER A 72 11.09 19.94 -1.44
CA SER A 72 10.71 18.78 -2.27
C SER A 72 10.66 17.47 -1.51
N TYR A 73 11.04 17.45 -0.23
CA TYR A 73 11.03 16.24 0.57
C TYR A 73 9.64 15.97 1.15
N LEU A 74 9.03 14.87 0.72
CA LEU A 74 7.71 14.43 1.17
C LEU A 74 7.85 13.34 2.24
N THR A 75 7.22 13.55 3.39
CA THR A 75 7.09 12.50 4.41
C THR A 75 5.60 12.19 4.67
N LYS A 76 5.22 10.92 4.50
CA LYS A 76 3.90 10.39 4.89
C LYS A 76 4.05 9.62 6.19
N VAL A 77 3.30 10.04 7.21
CA VAL A 77 3.19 9.32 8.47
C VAL A 77 1.76 8.89 8.73
N GLU A 78 1.61 7.74 9.36
CA GLU A 78 0.35 7.23 9.91
C GLU A 78 0.50 7.12 11.42
N VAL A 79 -0.50 7.59 12.16
CA VAL A 79 -0.50 7.57 13.62
C VAL A 79 -1.73 6.84 14.12
N ASP A 80 -1.52 5.82 14.94
CA ASP A 80 -2.55 5.08 15.64
C ASP A 80 -2.67 5.55 17.10
N ILE A 81 -3.89 5.97 17.47
CA ILE A 81 -4.21 6.52 18.78
C ILE A 81 -5.33 5.68 19.40
N TYR A 82 -4.95 4.70 20.20
CA TYR A 82 -5.91 3.81 20.87
C TYR A 82 -6.53 4.42 22.13
N GLN A 83 -5.84 5.35 22.78
CA GLN A 83 -6.29 6.01 24.02
C GLN A 83 -6.45 7.52 23.78
N THR A 84 -7.52 7.91 23.09
CA THR A 84 -7.82 9.31 22.74
C THR A 84 -7.92 10.23 23.96
N SER A 85 -8.46 9.73 25.08
CA SER A 85 -8.55 10.48 26.34
C SER A 85 -7.21 10.91 26.93
N ARG A 86 -6.09 10.35 26.45
CA ARG A 86 -4.73 10.69 26.89
C ARG A 86 -4.00 11.66 25.97
N ILE A 87 -4.62 12.11 24.86
CA ILE A 87 -4.02 13.13 23.99
C ILE A 87 -3.80 14.40 24.83
N SER A 88 -2.55 14.89 24.86
CA SER A 88 -2.16 16.04 25.67
C SER A 88 -1.70 17.23 24.83
N SER A 89 -1.27 16.97 23.58
CA SER A 89 -0.62 17.92 22.70
C SER A 89 -1.11 17.83 21.26
N ASP A 90 -0.94 18.92 20.50
CA ASP A 90 -1.10 18.90 19.05
C ASP A 90 0.12 18.22 18.41
N PHE A 91 -0.07 17.61 17.23
CA PHE A 91 1.09 17.07 16.54
C PHE A 91 1.94 18.21 16.00
N THR A 92 3.23 18.11 16.25
CA THR A 92 4.19 19.08 15.75
C THR A 92 5.31 18.35 15.04
N PHE A 93 5.79 18.94 13.95
CA PHE A 93 6.82 18.33 13.13
C PHE A 93 8.08 19.19 13.08
N GLY A 94 9.21 18.51 12.95
CA GLY A 94 10.51 19.09 12.71
C GLY A 94 11.41 18.13 11.94
N ASN A 95 12.59 18.63 11.55
CA ASN A 95 13.55 17.85 10.78
C ASN A 95 13.98 16.60 11.54
N ALA A 96 13.99 15.47 10.84
CA ALA A 96 14.55 14.23 11.33
C ALA A 96 16.09 14.31 11.39
N PRO A 97 16.76 13.41 12.15
CA PRO A 97 18.22 13.36 12.21
C PRO A 97 18.90 13.14 10.85
N ASN A 98 18.20 12.52 9.91
CA ASN A 98 18.65 12.27 8.55
C ASN A 98 17.48 12.21 7.57
N ASP A 99 17.83 12.24 6.28
CA ASP A 99 16.89 12.20 5.16
C ASP A 99 16.80 10.79 4.52
N ASP A 100 16.99 9.74 5.32
CA ASP A 100 16.99 8.36 4.82
C ASP A 100 15.65 8.05 4.13
N PRO A 101 15.66 7.61 2.85
CA PRO A 101 14.44 7.36 2.11
C PRO A 101 13.74 6.12 2.63
N TYR A 102 12.42 6.13 2.59
CA TYR A 102 11.60 5.00 2.97
C TYR A 102 10.36 4.90 2.08
N ARG A 103 10.02 3.68 1.65
CA ARG A 103 8.77 3.40 0.93
C ARG A 103 8.24 2.07 1.42
N GLN A 104 7.03 2.08 1.98
CA GLN A 104 6.35 0.83 2.32
C GLN A 104 6.10 0.01 1.05
N VAL A 105 6.52 -1.25 1.07
CA VAL A 105 6.20 -2.24 0.03
C VAL A 105 5.06 -3.11 0.55
N VAL A 106 3.92 -3.10 -0.15
CA VAL A 106 2.79 -3.98 0.14
C VAL A 106 2.82 -5.10 -0.90
N THR A 107 3.03 -6.34 -0.46
CA THR A 107 2.97 -7.52 -1.32
C THR A 107 1.58 -8.12 -1.21
N VAL A 108 0.87 -8.23 -2.33
CA VAL A 108 -0.44 -8.89 -2.41
C VAL A 108 -0.24 -10.20 -3.16
N TYR A 109 -0.64 -11.30 -2.54
CA TYR A 109 -0.65 -12.62 -3.18
C TYR A 109 -2.04 -12.87 -3.74
N ASP A 110 -2.12 -12.97 -5.07
CA ASP A 110 -3.33 -13.45 -5.74
C ASP A 110 -3.13 -14.94 -6.06
N ASP A 111 -3.74 -15.80 -5.25
CA ASP A 111 -3.77 -17.23 -5.51
C ASP A 111 -4.69 -17.50 -6.72
N VAL A 112 -4.08 -17.73 -7.88
CA VAL A 112 -4.82 -18.15 -9.08
C VAL A 112 -5.21 -19.62 -8.92
N ALA A 113 -6.42 -19.87 -8.43
CA ALA A 113 -7.00 -21.21 -8.44
C ALA A 113 -7.40 -21.60 -9.87
N LEU A 114 -6.98 -22.79 -10.32
CA LEU A 114 -7.48 -23.36 -11.57
C LEU A 114 -8.99 -23.59 -11.44
N PRO A 115 -9.83 -23.09 -12.37
CA PRO A 115 -11.26 -23.33 -12.30
C PRO A 115 -11.56 -24.83 -12.34
N PRO A 116 -12.47 -25.35 -11.50
CA PRO A 116 -12.84 -26.77 -11.53
C PRO A 116 -13.30 -27.23 -12.93
N LEU A 117 -13.94 -26.33 -13.69
CA LEU A 117 -14.36 -26.59 -15.06
C LEU A 117 -13.18 -26.93 -15.99
N LEU A 118 -12.03 -26.29 -15.80
CA LEU A 118 -10.82 -26.59 -16.59
C LEU A 118 -10.38 -28.05 -16.37
N LEU A 119 -10.39 -28.50 -15.11
CA LEU A 119 -10.06 -29.88 -14.77
C LEU A 119 -11.05 -30.86 -15.40
N VAL A 120 -12.35 -30.55 -15.38
CA VAL A 120 -13.39 -31.37 -16.01
C VAL A 120 -13.17 -31.47 -17.52
N VAL A 121 -12.92 -30.34 -18.20
CA VAL A 121 -12.69 -30.31 -19.66
C VAL A 121 -11.45 -31.11 -20.04
N VAL A 122 -10.33 -30.92 -19.34
CA VAL A 122 -9.09 -31.67 -19.58
C VAL A 122 -9.32 -33.17 -19.36
N SER A 123 -10.04 -33.54 -18.31
CA SER A 123 -10.38 -34.94 -18.01
C SER A 123 -11.26 -35.55 -19.11
N ALA A 124 -12.28 -34.82 -19.57
CA ALA A 124 -13.18 -35.29 -20.63
C ALA A 124 -12.43 -35.50 -21.96
N ILE A 125 -11.52 -34.59 -22.32
CA ILE A 125 -10.67 -34.72 -23.50
C ILE A 125 -9.77 -35.97 -23.39
N ALA A 126 -9.12 -36.16 -22.24
CA ALA A 126 -8.24 -37.31 -22.01
C ALA A 126 -9.00 -38.64 -22.13
N VAL A 127 -10.18 -38.75 -21.52
CA VAL A 127 -11.05 -39.93 -21.62
C VAL A 127 -11.52 -40.16 -23.06
N GLY A 128 -11.95 -39.10 -23.75
CA GLY A 128 -12.38 -39.17 -25.14
C GLY A 128 -11.28 -39.66 -26.09
N ALA A 129 -10.05 -39.14 -25.92
CA ALA A 129 -8.90 -39.55 -26.70
C ALA A 129 -8.52 -41.02 -26.44
N ALA A 130 -8.49 -41.44 -25.17
CA ALA A 130 -8.21 -42.84 -24.80
C ALA A 130 -9.28 -43.79 -25.36
N GLY A 131 -10.56 -43.46 -25.21
CA GLY A 131 -11.67 -44.23 -25.75
C GLY A 131 -11.62 -44.33 -27.28
N GLY A 132 -11.35 -43.22 -27.97
CA GLY A 132 -11.16 -43.18 -29.42
C GLY A 132 -10.01 -44.08 -29.89
N ALA A 133 -8.87 -44.02 -29.21
CA ALA A 133 -7.72 -44.88 -29.53
C ALA A 133 -8.06 -46.37 -29.37
N VAL A 134 -8.74 -46.75 -28.28
CA VAL A 134 -9.18 -48.14 -28.04
C VAL A 134 -10.13 -48.62 -29.15
N VAL A 135 -11.12 -47.81 -29.53
CA VAL A 135 -12.06 -48.15 -30.61
C VAL A 135 -11.33 -48.33 -31.95
N VAL A 136 -10.38 -47.46 -32.27
CA VAL A 136 -9.56 -47.58 -33.50
C VAL A 136 -8.75 -48.88 -33.49
N VAL A 137 -8.10 -49.21 -32.38
CA VAL A 137 -7.32 -50.46 -32.24
C VAL A 137 -8.21 -51.69 -32.40
N LEU A 138 -9.37 -51.73 -31.73
CA LEU A 138 -10.31 -52.84 -31.82
C LEU A 138 -10.88 -53.02 -33.24
N ARG A 139 -11.21 -51.92 -33.93
CA ARG A 139 -11.69 -51.97 -35.33
C ARG A 139 -10.61 -52.47 -36.29
N ARG A 140 -9.35 -52.05 -36.11
CA ARG A 140 -8.21 -52.55 -36.91
C ARG A 140 -7.99 -54.05 -36.70
N ARG A 141 -8.06 -54.54 -35.47
CA ARG A 141 -7.92 -55.98 -35.15
C ARG A 141 -9.04 -56.83 -35.75
N ARG A 142 -10.29 -56.34 -35.74
CA ARG A 142 -11.42 -57.07 -36.34
C ARG A 142 -11.34 -57.15 -37.87
N ARG A 143 -10.84 -56.10 -38.53
CA ARG A 143 -10.64 -56.11 -40.00
C ARG A 143 -9.50 -57.04 -40.44
N ALA A 144 -8.53 -57.31 -39.58
CA ALA A 144 -7.43 -58.22 -39.86
C ALA A 144 -7.79 -59.72 -39.75
N HIS A 145 -8.96 -60.06 -39.16
CA HIS A 145 -9.42 -61.45 -38.98
C HIS A 145 -10.44 -61.92 -40.03
N THR A 146 -10.75 -61.10 -41.05
CA THR A 146 -11.67 -61.45 -42.15
C THR A 146 -10.99 -61.38 -43.52
N GLY A 147 -9.66 -61.44 -43.55
CA GLY A 147 -8.86 -61.55 -44.78
C GLY A 147 -8.41 -62.98 -44.99
#